data_AF-W1Y2C9-F1
#
_entry.id   AF-W1Y2C9-F1
#
_cell.length_a   1.000
_cell.length_b   1.000
_cell.length_c   1.000
_cell.angle_alpha   90.00
_cell.angle_beta   90.00
_cell.angle_gamma   90.00
#
_symmetry.space_group_name_H-M   'P 1'
#
loop_
_entity.id
_entity.type
_entity.pdbx_description
1 polymer ?
#
loop_
_entity_poly.entity_id
_entity_poly.type
_entity_poly.pdbx_seq_one_letter_code
_entity_poly.pdbx_strand_id
1 'polypeptide(L)'
;ISAASNCWSNHVGIIIGHNGEDFLVAESRVPLSTITTLSRFIKRSANQRYAIKRLDAGLTEQQKQRIVEQVPSRLRKLYHTGFKYESSRQFCSKFVFDIYKEAL
;
A
#
# COMPACT_ATOMS: atom_id res chain seq x y z
N ILE A 1 -13.82 -8.16 6.88
CA ILE A 1 -12.38 -8.23 6.53
C ILE A 1 -11.54 -8.48 7.78
N SER A 2 -11.46 -7.55 8.74
CA SER A 2 -10.68 -7.73 9.98
C SER A 2 -11.04 -8.98 10.79
N ALA A 3 -12.34 -9.25 10.99
CA ALA A 3 -12.82 -10.47 11.66
C ALA A 3 -12.46 -11.76 10.89
N ALA A 4 -12.41 -11.70 9.56
CA ALA A 4 -12.09 -12.85 8.71
C ALA A 4 -10.57 -13.12 8.62
N SER A 5 -9.73 -12.09 8.78
CA SER A 5 -8.26 -12.22 8.77
C SER A 5 -7.65 -12.34 10.17
N ASN A 6 -8.49 -12.39 11.22
CA ASN A 6 -8.09 -12.35 12.62
C ASN A 6 -7.02 -11.26 12.91
N CYS A 7 -7.17 -10.10 12.26
CA CYS A 7 -6.21 -9.01 12.32
C CYS A 7 -6.97 -7.71 12.57
N TRP A 8 -6.48 -6.88 13.50
CA TRP A 8 -7.11 -5.59 13.82
C TRP A 8 -7.00 -4.57 12.68
N SER A 9 -6.07 -4.76 11.74
CA SER A 9 -5.91 -3.91 10.55
C SER A 9 -6.66 -4.48 9.36
N ASN A 10 -7.35 -3.60 8.63
CA ASN A 10 -8.11 -3.94 7.42
C ASN A 10 -7.59 -3.23 6.15
N HIS A 11 -6.53 -2.43 6.28
CA HIS A 11 -5.97 -1.63 5.18
C HIS A 11 -4.45 -1.55 5.27
N VAL A 12 -3.81 -1.48 4.11
CA VAL A 12 -2.36 -1.42 4.00
C VAL A 12 -1.97 -0.57 2.79
N GLY A 13 -0.85 0.14 2.94
CA GLY A 13 -0.18 0.88 1.88
C GLY A 13 1.33 0.72 2.04
N ILE A 14 2.07 1.25 1.08
CA ILE A 14 3.54 1.23 1.09
C ILE A 14 4.08 2.66 1.05
N ILE A 15 5.06 2.96 1.90
CA ILE A 15 5.75 4.25 1.87
C ILE A 15 6.72 4.23 0.69
N ILE A 16 6.62 5.22 -0.19
CA ILE A 16 7.37 5.28 -1.46
C ILE A 16 8.34 6.47 -1.53
N GLY A 17 8.36 7.31 -0.49
CA GLY A 17 9.24 8.47 -0.44
C GLY A 17 8.74 9.54 0.52
N HIS A 18 9.36 10.71 0.44
CA HIS A 18 9.06 11.89 1.23
C HIS A 18 9.09 13.11 0.31
N ASN A 19 8.12 14.01 0.42
CA ASN A 19 8.02 15.19 -0.46
C ASN A 19 8.62 16.48 0.14
N GLY A 20 9.26 16.37 1.31
CA GLY A 20 9.78 17.51 2.07
C GLY A 20 8.91 17.88 3.28
N GLU A 21 7.63 17.52 3.27
CA GLU A 21 6.67 17.82 4.35
C GLU A 21 6.12 16.56 5.02
N ASP A 22 5.81 15.52 4.26
CA ASP A 22 5.19 14.29 4.74
C ASP A 22 5.67 13.08 3.92
N PHE A 23 5.50 11.89 4.49
CA PHE A 23 5.73 10.64 3.78
C PHE A 23 4.62 10.39 2.76
N LEU A 24 5.01 9.87 1.60
CA LEU A 24 4.08 9.49 0.54
C LEU A 24 3.75 8.00 0.68
N VAL A 25 2.46 7.69 0.72
CA VAL A 25 1.93 6.33 0.81
C VAL A 25 1.19 5.99 -0.47
N ALA A 26 1.68 5.00 -1.21
CA ALA A 26 0.94 4.38 -2.30
C ALA A 26 -0.02 3.33 -1.74
N GLU A 27 -1.28 3.40 -2.15
CA GLU A 27 -2.34 2.52 -1.65
C GLU A 27 -3.37 2.20 -2.74
N SER A 28 -3.98 1.01 -2.65
CA SER A 28 -5.23 0.71 -3.34
C SER A 28 -6.39 0.87 -2.37
N ARG A 29 -7.26 1.86 -2.61
CA ARG A 29 -8.45 2.14 -1.80
C ARG A 29 -9.67 2.34 -2.70
N VAL A 30 -10.87 2.36 -2.11
CA VAL A 30 -12.09 2.68 -2.87
C VAL A 30 -12.09 4.18 -3.25
N PRO A 31 -12.44 4.55 -4.50
CA PRO A 31 -12.70 3.69 -5.66
C PRO A 31 -11.43 3.32 -6.47
N LEU A 32 -10.33 4.07 -6.30
CA LEU A 32 -9.12 3.96 -7.14
C LEU A 32 -7.85 3.91 -6.30
N SER A 33 -6.84 3.20 -6.79
CA SER A 33 -5.47 3.28 -6.27
C SER A 33 -4.84 4.65 -6.49
N THR A 34 -4.08 5.12 -5.52
CA THR A 34 -3.60 6.50 -5.43
C THR A 34 -2.35 6.61 -4.57
N ILE A 35 -1.78 7.82 -4.54
CA ILE A 35 -0.76 8.24 -3.58
C ILE A 35 -1.42 9.26 -2.65
N THR A 36 -1.26 9.05 -1.35
CA THR A 36 -1.69 9.99 -0.31
C THR A 36 -0.51 10.36 0.58
N THR A 37 -0.71 11.31 1.49
CA THR A 37 0.30 11.56 2.53
C THR A 37 0.05 10.66 3.74
N LEU A 38 1.09 10.30 4.49
CA LEU A 38 0.98 9.42 5.64
C LEU A 38 0.04 10.01 6.70
N SER A 39 0.07 11.32 6.91
CA SER A 39 -0.88 11.99 7.83
C SER A 39 -2.33 11.77 7.40
N ARG A 40 -2.65 11.92 6.10
CA ARG A 40 -4.00 11.66 5.59
C ARG A 40 -4.36 10.18 5.64
N PHE A 41 -3.39 9.29 5.45
CA PHE A 41 -3.59 7.84 5.59
C PHE A 41 -4.00 7.49 7.02
N ILE A 42 -3.25 7.94 8.02
CA ILE A 42 -3.50 7.69 9.44
C ILE A 42 -4.82 8.33 9.91
N LYS A 43 -5.13 9.54 9.44
CA LYS A 43 -6.36 10.25 9.83
C LYS A 43 -7.65 9.49 9.46
N ARG A 44 -7.59 8.58 8.47
CA ARG A 44 -8.72 7.72 8.08
C ARG A 44 -8.82 6.44 8.91
N SER A 45 -7.79 6.08 9.66
CA SER A 45 -7.79 4.87 10.50
C SER A 45 -8.63 5.08 11.75
N ALA A 46 -9.34 4.03 12.17
CA ALA A 46 -10.07 4.04 13.43
C ALA A 46 -9.13 4.35 14.61
N ASN A 47 -9.51 5.33 15.43
CA ASN A 47 -8.69 5.86 16.53
C ASN A 47 -7.27 6.29 16.13
N GLN A 48 -7.06 6.61 14.84
CA GLN A 48 -5.74 6.91 14.27
C GLN A 48 -4.70 5.81 14.56
N ARG A 49 -5.14 4.57 14.80
CA ARG A 49 -4.25 3.46 15.12
C ARG A 49 -3.57 2.98 13.84
N TYR A 50 -2.24 2.88 13.87
CA TYR A 50 -1.44 2.38 12.76
C TYR A 50 -0.27 1.53 13.27
N ALA A 51 0.34 0.78 12.36
CA ALA A 51 1.59 0.06 12.59
C ALA A 51 2.45 0.16 11.32
N ILE A 52 3.76 0.24 11.51
CA ILE A 52 4.75 0.25 10.43
C ILE A 52 5.51 -1.06 10.50
N LYS A 53 5.72 -1.70 9.35
CA LYS A 53 6.55 -2.89 9.21
C LYS A 53 7.64 -2.63 8.17
N ARG A 54 8.80 -3.25 8.37
CA ARG A 54 9.96 -3.23 7.47
C ARG A 54 10.57 -4.64 7.45
N LEU A 55 11.25 -4.99 6.36
CA LEU A 55 12.11 -6.17 6.34
C LEU A 55 13.28 -5.98 7.32
N ASP A 56 13.61 -7.01 8.09
CA ASP A 56 14.64 -6.93 9.13
C ASP A 56 16.02 -6.56 8.58
N ALA A 57 16.39 -7.12 7.42
CA ALA A 57 17.63 -6.79 6.72
C ALA A 57 17.63 -5.39 6.08
N GLY A 58 16.50 -4.68 6.09
CA GLY A 58 16.31 -3.45 5.34
C GLY A 58 16.20 -3.69 3.83
N LEU A 59 16.28 -2.59 3.07
CA LEU A 59 16.30 -2.59 1.61
C LEU A 59 17.50 -1.77 1.15
N THR A 60 18.21 -2.26 0.14
CA THR A 60 19.25 -1.46 -0.54
C THR A 60 18.61 -0.31 -1.32
N GLU A 61 19.38 0.72 -1.66
CA GLU A 61 18.86 1.84 -2.47
C GLU A 61 18.33 1.36 -3.83
N GLN A 62 18.99 0.38 -4.46
CA GLN A 62 18.51 -0.19 -5.72
C GLN A 62 17.16 -0.91 -5.54
N GLN A 63 16.97 -1.65 -4.45
CA GLN A 63 15.70 -2.30 -4.14
C GLN A 63 14.59 -1.28 -3.86
N LYS A 64 14.89 -0.21 -3.12
CA LYS A 64 13.94 0.90 -2.90
C LYS A 64 13.52 1.52 -4.23
N GLN A 65 14.48 1.77 -5.12
CA GLN A 65 14.20 2.35 -6.44
C GLN A 65 13.29 1.43 -7.28
N ARG A 66 13.58 0.13 -7.35
CA ARG A 66 12.73 -0.85 -8.05
C ARG A 66 11.31 -0.87 -7.50
N ILE A 67 11.14 -0.80 -6.18
CA ILE A 67 9.82 -0.72 -5.55
C ILE A 67 9.07 0.54 -6.00
N VAL A 68 9.72 1.70 -6.01
CA VAL A 68 9.10 2.96 -6.44
C VAL A 68 8.71 2.92 -7.91
N GLU A 69 9.52 2.31 -8.77
CA GLU A 69 9.26 2.15 -10.20
C GLU A 69 8.03 1.27 -10.51
N GLN A 70 7.64 0.38 -9.59
CA GLN A 70 6.43 -0.44 -9.73
C GLN A 70 5.13 0.34 -9.48
N VAL A 71 5.19 1.54 -8.88
CA VAL A 71 4.00 2.27 -8.44
C VAL A 71 3.21 2.88 -9.59
N PRO A 72 3.81 3.63 -10.55
CA PRO A 72 3.05 4.38 -11.56
C PRO A 72 2.08 3.52 -12.39
N SER A 73 2.50 2.31 -12.80
CA SER A 73 1.69 1.38 -13.60
C SER A 73 0.50 0.78 -12.83
N ARG A 74 0.44 1.00 -11.50
CA ARG A 74 -0.60 0.47 -10.61
C ARG A 74 -1.55 1.54 -10.08
N LEU A 75 -1.32 2.81 -10.38
CA LEU A 75 -2.21 3.91 -9.97
C LEU A 75 -3.48 3.96 -10.84
N ARG A 76 -4.54 4.59 -10.30
CA ARG A 76 -5.83 4.76 -10.97
C ARG A 76 -6.51 3.45 -11.40
N LYS A 77 -6.16 2.32 -10.76
CA LYS A 77 -6.85 1.03 -10.94
C LYS A 77 -8.04 0.95 -9.99
N LEU A 78 -9.17 0.43 -10.49
CA LEU A 78 -10.39 0.26 -9.71
C LEU A 78 -10.20 -0.72 -8.55
N TYR A 79 -10.84 -0.42 -7.43
CA TYR A 79 -10.85 -1.31 -6.27
C TYR A 79 -11.71 -2.56 -6.52
N HIS A 80 -11.26 -3.72 -6.06
CA HIS A 80 -11.96 -4.99 -6.16
C HIS A 80 -12.58 -5.41 -4.82
N THR A 81 -13.88 -5.18 -4.66
CA THR A 81 -14.62 -5.49 -3.43
C THR A 81 -14.81 -6.99 -3.18
N GLY A 82 -14.76 -7.83 -4.21
CA GLY A 82 -14.85 -9.29 -4.09
C GLY A 82 -13.51 -10.03 -3.93
N PHE A 83 -12.41 -9.30 -3.71
CA PHE A 83 -11.05 -9.85 -3.49
C PHE A 83 -10.55 -10.94 -4.46
N LYS A 84 -10.96 -10.94 -5.74
CA LYS A 84 -10.50 -11.90 -6.75
C LYS A 84 -9.07 -11.54 -7.17
N TYR A 85 -8.11 -12.40 -6.82
CA TYR A 85 -6.70 -12.13 -7.09
C TYR A 85 -6.41 -11.98 -8.58
N GLU A 86 -6.97 -12.81 -9.47
CA GLU A 86 -6.73 -12.71 -10.92
C GLU A 86 -7.46 -11.55 -11.63
N SER A 87 -8.20 -10.70 -10.89
CA SER A 87 -8.85 -9.55 -11.50
C SER A 87 -7.84 -8.47 -11.91
N SER A 88 -8.16 -7.74 -12.99
CA SER A 88 -7.48 -6.50 -13.39
C SER A 88 -7.66 -5.36 -12.37
N ARG A 89 -8.69 -5.45 -11.51
CA ARG A 89 -8.91 -4.55 -10.37
C ARG A 89 -8.00 -4.93 -9.19
N GLN A 90 -7.81 -4.02 -8.24
CA GLN A 90 -6.86 -4.20 -7.14
C GLN A 90 -7.53 -4.07 -5.76
N PHE A 91 -6.90 -4.63 -4.74
CA PHE A 91 -7.23 -4.38 -3.34
C PHE A 91 -5.94 -4.16 -2.55
N CYS A 92 -6.05 -3.59 -1.35
CA CYS A 92 -4.92 -3.03 -0.60
C CYS A 92 -3.75 -4.01 -0.42
N SER A 93 -4.00 -5.24 0.02
CA SER A 93 -2.95 -6.24 0.22
C SER A 93 -2.37 -6.79 -1.08
N LYS A 94 -3.19 -7.06 -2.11
CA LYS A 94 -2.70 -7.43 -3.46
C LYS A 94 -1.78 -6.35 -4.02
N PHE A 95 -2.17 -5.08 -3.90
CA PHE A 95 -1.39 -3.94 -4.38
C PHE A 95 0.03 -3.93 -3.82
N VAL A 96 0.15 -4.05 -2.49
CA VAL A 96 1.46 -4.04 -1.82
C VAL A 96 2.25 -5.31 -2.12
N PHE A 97 1.58 -6.47 -2.10
CA PHE A 97 2.22 -7.76 -2.38
C PHE A 97 2.82 -7.82 -3.79
N ASP A 98 2.05 -7.44 -4.82
CA ASP A 98 2.52 -7.49 -6.20
C ASP A 98 3.71 -6.54 -6.44
N ILE A 99 3.74 -5.37 -5.79
CA ILE A 99 4.88 -4.45 -5.84
C ILE A 99 6.14 -5.14 -5.31
N TYR A 100 6.07 -5.78 -4.15
CA TYR A 100 7.21 -6.49 -3.57
C TYR A 100 7.64 -7.69 -4.43
N LYS A 101 6.66 -8.49 -4.90
CA LYS A 101 6.90 -9.69 -5.70
C LYS A 101 7.58 -9.39 -7.04
N GLU A 102 7.30 -8.23 -7.63
CA GLU A 102 7.84 -7.85 -8.94
C GLU A 102 9.12 -6.98 -8.84
N ALA A 103 9.38 -6.36 -7.68
CA ALA A 103 10.55 -5.49 -7.48
C ALA A 103 11.75 -6.16 -6.80
N LEU A 104 11.52 -7.17 -5.95
CA LEU A 104 12.55 -7.87 -5.17
C LEU A 104 12.74 -9.30 -5.67
#